data_AF-A0A377LQH0-F1
#
_entry.id   AF-A0A377LQH0-F1
#
_cell.length_a   1.000
_cell.length_b   1.000
_cell.length_c   1.000
_cell.angle_alpha   90.00
_cell.angle_beta   90.00
_cell.angle_gamma   90.00
#
_symmetry.space_group_name_H-M   'P 1'
#
loop_
_entity.id
_entity.type
_entity.pdbx_description
1 polymer ?
#
loop_
_entity_poly.entity_id
_entity_poly.type
_entity_poly.pdbx_seq_one_letter_code
_entity_poly.pdbx_strand_id
1 'polypeptide(L)'
;MSYKDTYQIRPLVTAGAAWHNDLVTLTADGDLTETKGFKSEDTSQYVGVGAEVTPLSWLAVRAGYRADMKGNDSNVFTGGVGFAPFNTVHVDLMGLYGEDETWGAGAQLSMTF
;
A
#
# COMPACT_ATOMS: atom_id res chain seq x y z
N MET A 1 -33.94 21.19 -17.33
CA MET A 1 -32.66 20.74 -17.91
C MET A 1 -32.03 19.75 -16.94
N SER A 2 -31.85 18.49 -17.37
CA SER A 2 -31.29 17.43 -16.53
C SER A 2 -29.79 17.33 -16.83
N TYR A 3 -28.95 17.70 -15.86
CA TYR A 3 -27.51 17.44 -15.93
C TYR A 3 -27.30 15.94 -15.70
N LYS A 4 -26.96 15.22 -16.76
CA LYS A 4 -26.56 13.82 -16.70
C LYS A 4 -25.05 13.81 -16.51
N ASP A 5 -24.60 13.97 -15.27
CA ASP A 5 -23.20 13.82 -14.91
C ASP A 5 -22.73 12.44 -15.35
N THR A 6 -21.95 12.42 -16.42
CA THR A 6 -21.42 11.19 -17.01
C THR A 6 -20.19 10.82 -16.21
N TYR A 7 -20.33 9.78 -15.39
CA TYR A 7 -19.25 9.19 -14.61
C TYR A 7 -18.17 8.64 -15.57
N GLN A 8 -17.15 9.44 -15.85
CA GLN A 8 -16.01 9.03 -16.68
C GLN A 8 -15.01 8.27 -15.81
N ILE A 9 -15.01 6.94 -15.93
CA ILE A 9 -13.96 6.10 -15.38
C ILE A 9 -12.68 6.38 -16.17
N ARG A 10 -11.67 6.97 -15.52
CA ARG A 10 -10.35 7.21 -16.12
C ARG A 10 -9.39 6.08 -15.73
N PRO A 11 -8.46 5.70 -16.61
CA PRO A 11 -7.46 4.70 -16.28
C PRO A 11 -6.48 5.26 -15.24
N LEU A 12 -6.48 4.68 -14.05
CA LEU A 12 -5.41 4.89 -13.08
C LEU A 12 -4.20 4.08 -13.55
N VAL A 13 -3.10 4.77 -13.83
CA VAL A 13 -1.81 4.16 -14.12
C VAL A 13 -0.94 4.40 -12.90
N THR A 14 -0.45 3.32 -12.31
CA THR A 14 0.50 3.33 -11.20
C THR A 14 1.80 2.74 -11.71
N ALA A 15 2.93 3.38 -11.42
CA ALA A 15 4.23 2.74 -11.58
C ALA A 15 4.81 2.40 -10.21
N GLY A 16 5.45 1.25 -10.14
CA GLY A 16 6.22 0.85 -8.98
C GLY A 16 7.56 0.25 -9.38
N ALA A 17 8.51 0.37 -8.48
CA ALA A 17 9.79 -0.31 -8.52
C ALA A 17 9.93 -1.17 -7.26
N ALA A 18 10.40 -2.40 -7.43
CA ALA A 18 10.71 -3.30 -6.34
C ALA A 18 12.14 -3.81 -6.49
N TRP A 19 12.86 -3.84 -5.38
CA TRP A 19 14.20 -4.37 -5.30
C TRP A 19 14.28 -5.38 -4.17
N HIS A 20 14.79 -6.58 -4.43
CA HIS A 20 14.89 -7.64 -3.44
C HIS A 20 16.33 -8.17 -3.35
N ASN A 21 16.72 -8.61 -2.16
CA ASN A 21 17.94 -9.37 -1.86
C ASN A 21 17.60 -10.56 -0.97
N ASP A 22 18.60 -11.34 -0.56
CA ASP A 22 18.42 -12.52 0.30
C ASP A 22 17.75 -12.24 1.66
N LEU A 23 17.82 -10.99 2.15
CA LEU A 23 17.32 -10.60 3.48
C LEU A 23 16.21 -9.53 3.44
N VAL A 24 16.24 -8.64 2.45
CA VAL A 24 15.41 -7.41 2.44
C VAL A 24 14.82 -7.19 1.06
N THR A 25 13.54 -6.82 1.04
CA THR A 25 12.81 -6.35 -0.14
C THR A 25 12.35 -4.92 0.09
N LEU A 26 12.68 -4.02 -0.81
CA LEU A 26 12.22 -2.64 -0.82
C LEU A 26 11.27 -2.44 -2.00
N THR A 27 10.19 -1.71 -1.76
CA THR A 27 9.20 -1.37 -2.77
C THR A 27 8.93 0.12 -2.73
N ALA A 28 8.70 0.70 -3.89
CA ALA A 28 8.22 2.06 -4.03
C ALA A 28 7.19 2.08 -5.15
N ASP A 29 6.05 2.70 -4.90
CA ASP A 29 4.97 2.86 -5.86
C ASP A 29 4.48 4.31 -5.87
N GLY A 30 4.09 4.77 -7.05
CA GLY A 30 3.58 6.10 -7.27
C GLY A 30 2.59 6.11 -8.42
N ASP A 31 1.45 6.74 -8.21
CA ASP A 31 0.46 6.92 -9.26
C ASP A 31 1.00 7.86 -10.35
N LEU A 32 1.11 7.34 -11.57
CA LEU A 32 1.60 8.07 -12.75
C LEU A 32 0.48 8.81 -13.50
N THR A 33 -0.78 8.38 -13.40
CA THR A 33 -1.89 9.12 -14.04
C THR A 33 -2.31 10.30 -13.17
N GLU A 34 -2.00 11.51 -13.63
CA GLU A 34 -2.64 12.74 -13.16
C GLU A 34 -4.17 12.69 -13.40
N THR A 35 -4.96 12.81 -12.35
CA THR A 35 -6.40 13.06 -12.44
C THR A 35 -6.65 14.51 -12.92
N LYS A 36 -6.44 14.80 -14.22
CA LYS A 36 -6.79 16.10 -14.81
C LYS A 36 -8.29 16.21 -15.08
N GLY A 37 -9.07 16.43 -14.03
CA GLY A 37 -10.50 16.72 -14.09
C GLY A 37 -10.82 18.12 -14.62
N PHE A 38 -10.10 19.13 -14.16
CA PHE A 38 -10.36 20.54 -14.48
C PHE A 38 -9.05 21.34 -14.50
N LYS A 39 -9.02 22.42 -15.30
CA LYS A 39 -7.99 23.46 -15.20
C LYS A 39 -8.17 24.15 -13.85
N SER A 40 -7.12 24.19 -13.02
CA SER A 40 -7.07 24.62 -11.61
C SER A 40 -7.37 23.50 -10.61
N GLU A 41 -6.53 23.47 -9.56
CA GLU A 41 -6.58 22.60 -8.37
C GLU A 41 -5.80 21.29 -8.44
N ASP A 42 -4.57 21.42 -7.94
CA ASP A 42 -3.74 20.55 -7.11
C ASP A 42 -3.70 19.04 -7.42
N THR A 43 -2.47 18.55 -7.53
CA THR A 43 -2.08 17.16 -7.76
C THR A 43 -2.43 16.27 -6.54
N SER A 44 -3.33 15.29 -6.70
CA SER A 44 -3.42 14.14 -5.77
C SER A 44 -2.53 13.05 -6.33
N GLN A 45 -1.30 12.97 -5.84
CA GLN A 45 -0.35 11.90 -6.16
C GLN A 45 -0.10 11.11 -4.89
N TYR A 46 -0.53 9.85 -4.89
CA TYR A 46 -0.18 8.91 -3.82
C TYR A 46 1.21 8.39 -4.07
N VAL A 47 2.06 8.45 -3.04
CA VAL A 47 3.37 7.80 -3.06
C VAL A 47 3.44 6.83 -1.90
N GLY A 48 3.65 5.56 -2.23
CA GLY A 48 3.87 4.47 -1.30
C GLY A 48 5.34 4.06 -1.30
N VAL A 49 5.89 3.83 -0.12
CA VAL A 49 7.16 3.12 0.04
C VAL A 49 6.98 1.99 1.04
N GLY A 50 7.62 0.86 0.78
CA GLY A 50 7.53 -0.35 1.57
C GLY A 50 8.88 -1.00 1.74
N ALA A 51 9.06 -1.67 2.87
CA ALA A 51 10.21 -2.49 3.16
C ALA A 51 9.75 -3.77 3.86
N GLU A 52 10.28 -4.89 3.42
CA GLU A 52 10.08 -6.20 3.99
C GLU A 52 11.44 -6.80 4.33
N VAL A 53 11.55 -7.39 5.52
CA VAL A 53 12.76 -8.07 6.00
C VAL A 53 12.40 -9.51 6.33
N THR A 54 13.08 -10.44 5.68
CA THR A 54 12.87 -11.89 5.82
C THR A 54 14.15 -12.54 6.29
N PRO A 55 14.48 -12.47 7.60
CA PRO A 55 15.69 -13.08 8.12
C PRO A 55 15.66 -14.60 8.12
N LEU A 56 14.46 -15.19 8.12
CA LEU A 56 14.26 -16.63 8.19
C LEU A 56 13.12 -17.01 7.24
N SER A 57 13.15 -18.21 6.68
CA SER A 57 12.10 -18.70 5.75
C SER A 57 10.70 -18.72 6.38
N TRP A 58 10.62 -18.75 7.71
CA TRP A 58 9.38 -18.75 8.47
C TRP A 58 9.02 -17.38 9.07
N LEU A 59 9.87 -16.34 8.93
CA LEU A 59 9.65 -15.03 9.53
C LEU A 59 9.83 -13.92 8.49
N ALA A 60 8.77 -13.16 8.24
CA ALA A 60 8.76 -11.97 7.42
C ALA A 60 8.24 -10.80 8.25
N VAL A 61 8.89 -9.65 8.17
CA VAL A 61 8.41 -8.42 8.80
C VAL A 61 8.28 -7.36 7.72
N ARG A 62 7.11 -6.73 7.63
CA ARG A 62 6.79 -5.72 6.63
C ARG A 62 6.50 -4.39 7.32
N ALA A 63 6.98 -3.31 6.74
CA ALA A 63 6.63 -1.97 7.13
C ALA A 63 6.47 -1.15 5.86
N GLY A 64 5.47 -0.28 5.83
CA GLY A 64 5.21 0.57 4.70
C GLY A 64 4.66 1.91 5.14
N TYR A 65 4.92 2.92 4.33
CA TYR A 65 4.48 4.26 4.56
C TYR A 65 3.86 4.78 3.28
N ARG A 66 2.62 5.26 3.37
CA ARG A 66 1.93 5.89 2.27
C ARG A 66 1.66 7.34 2.62
N ALA A 67 2.23 8.24 1.83
CA ALA A 67 1.99 9.68 1.93
C ALA A 67 1.13 10.15 0.77
N ASP A 68 0.11 10.95 1.10
CA ASP A 68 -0.74 11.64 0.15
C ASP A 68 -0.17 13.05 -0.08
N MET A 69 0.27 13.37 -1.30
CA MET A 69 1.05 14.61 -1.57
C MET A 69 0.21 15.89 -1.66
N LYS A 70 -0.96 15.95 -1.02
CA LYS A 70 -1.87 17.10 -1.09
C LYS A 70 -2.21 17.71 0.26
N GLY A 71 -1.16 17.95 1.07
CA GLY A 71 -1.06 19.09 1.99
C GLY A 71 -2.20 19.37 2.98
N ASN A 72 -3.06 18.40 3.32
CA ASN A 72 -4.09 18.63 4.34
C ASN A 72 -4.33 17.52 5.37
N ASP A 73 -4.09 16.22 5.14
CA ASP A 73 -3.97 15.24 6.25
C ASP A 73 -3.65 13.79 5.85
N SER A 74 -3.25 13.02 6.87
CA SER A 74 -3.10 11.56 6.98
C SER A 74 -1.97 10.87 6.22
N ASN A 75 -0.79 10.85 6.85
CA ASN A 75 0.18 9.80 6.55
C ASN A 75 -0.31 8.48 7.11
N VAL A 76 -0.37 7.44 6.28
CA VAL A 76 -0.76 6.10 6.73
C VAL A 76 0.51 5.28 6.91
N PHE A 77 0.79 4.92 8.15
CA PHE A 77 1.79 3.93 8.47
C PHE A 77 1.16 2.54 8.44
N THR A 78 1.80 1.63 7.75
CA THR A 78 1.40 0.22 7.65
C THR A 78 2.52 -0.64 8.19
N GLY A 79 2.17 -1.72 8.88
CA GLY A 79 3.11 -2.66 9.44
C GLY A 79 2.51 -4.05 9.44
N GLY A 80 3.33 -5.07 9.30
CA GLY A 80 2.87 -6.44 9.30
C GLY A 80 3.96 -7.42 9.65
N VAL A 81 3.56 -8.60 10.06
CA VAL A 81 4.45 -9.71 10.37
C VAL A 81 3.84 -11.00 9.85
N GLY A 82 4.61 -11.70 9.02
CA GLY A 82 4.29 -13.01 8.45
C GLY A 82 5.08 -14.11 9.16
N PHE A 83 4.37 -15.16 9.57
CA PHE A 83 4.94 -16.37 10.13
C PHE A 83 4.55 -17.57 9.28
N ALA A 84 5.53 -18.31 8.77
CA ALA A 84 5.32 -19.45 7.88
C ALA A 84 6.04 -20.72 8.37
N PRO A 85 5.61 -21.36 9.47
CA PRO A 85 6.24 -22.59 9.94
C PRO A 85 6.15 -23.71 8.89
N PHE A 86 7.30 -24.34 8.60
CA PHE A 86 7.43 -25.45 7.64
C PHE A 86 6.91 -25.16 6.22
N ASN A 87 6.74 -23.88 5.85
CA ASN A 87 6.21 -23.46 4.54
C ASN A 87 4.84 -24.10 4.18
N THR A 88 4.12 -24.59 5.20
CA THR A 88 2.82 -25.30 5.05
C THR A 88 1.69 -24.41 5.54
N VAL A 89 1.92 -23.66 6.62
CA VAL A 89 0.94 -22.75 7.21
C VAL A 89 1.55 -21.35 7.13
N HIS A 90 0.82 -20.39 6.58
CA HIS A 90 1.22 -18.99 6.51
C HIS A 90 0.23 -18.16 7.33
N VAL A 91 0.76 -17.41 8.27
CA VAL A 91 0.03 -16.53 9.19
C VAL A 91 0.57 -15.13 9.01
N ASP A 92 -0.17 -14.27 8.34
CA ASP A 92 0.22 -12.87 8.12
C ASP A 92 -0.67 -11.96 8.95
N LEU A 93 -0.07 -11.22 9.86
CA LEU A 93 -0.73 -10.15 10.60
C LEU A 93 -0.38 -8.83 9.95
N MET A 94 -1.37 -7.99 9.74
CA MET A 94 -1.21 -6.66 9.13
C MET A 94 -1.95 -5.64 9.97
N GLY A 95 -1.36 -4.46 10.09
CA GLY A 95 -1.91 -3.31 10.79
C GLY A 95 -1.66 -2.06 9.96
N LEU A 96 -2.60 -1.14 10.01
CA LEU A 96 -2.48 0.19 9.46
C LEU A 96 -2.95 1.20 10.49
N TYR A 97 -2.25 2.31 10.55
CA TYR A 97 -2.51 3.42 11.45
C TYR A 97 -2.36 4.72 10.66
N GLY A 98 -3.47 5.46 10.52
CA GLY A 98 -3.50 6.81 9.94
C GLY A 98 -3.86 7.87 10.98
N GLU A 99 -3.47 9.12 10.71
CA GLU A 99 -3.64 10.28 11.61
C GLU A 99 -5.14 10.64 11.85
N ASP A 100 -6.05 10.34 10.91
CA ASP A 100 -7.51 10.59 11.03
C ASP A 100 -8.30 9.42 11.65
N GLU A 101 -7.90 8.91 12.82
CA GLU A 101 -8.59 7.80 13.52
C GLU A 101 -8.81 6.52 12.68
N THR A 102 -8.10 6.40 11.56
CA THR A 102 -8.22 5.26 10.64
C THR A 102 -7.21 4.21 11.05
N TRP A 103 -7.60 3.40 12.02
CA TRP A 103 -6.87 2.22 12.43
C TRP A 103 -7.54 0.97 11.88
N GLY A 104 -6.72 0.07 11.35
CA GLY A 104 -7.17 -1.20 10.82
C GLY A 104 -6.19 -2.28 11.20
N ALA A 105 -6.70 -3.45 11.58
CA ALA A 105 -5.90 -4.64 11.76
C ALA A 105 -6.55 -5.78 10.97
N GLY A 106 -5.71 -6.58 10.33
CA GLY A 106 -6.10 -7.75 9.56
C GLY A 106 -5.19 -8.92 9.93
N ALA A 107 -5.75 -10.11 9.84
CA ALA A 107 -4.99 -11.35 9.92
C ALA A 107 -5.40 -12.22 8.74
N GLN A 108 -4.41 -12.79 8.07
CA GLN A 108 -4.60 -13.74 7.00
C GLN A 108 -3.97 -15.07 7.40
N LEU A 109 -4.73 -16.14 7.21
CA LEU A 109 -4.29 -17.51 7.41
C LEU A 109 -4.43 -18.24 6.07
N SER A 110 -3.35 -18.89 5.62
CA SER A 110 -3.39 -19.76 4.46
C SER A 110 -2.63 -21.05 4.70
N MET A 111 -3.06 -22.13 4.04
CA MET A 111 -2.49 -23.46 4.17
C MET A 111 -2.23 -24.03 2.78
N THR A 112 -1.03 -24.57 2.57
CA THR A 112 -0.61 -25.22 1.32
C THR A 112 -0.44 -26.72 1.60
N PHE A 113 -1.07 -27.58 0.79
CA PHE A 113 -1.10 -29.05 0.94
C PHE A 113 -0.64 -29.78 -0.31
#